data_AF-A0A967FIN7-F1
#
_entry.id   AF-A0A967FIN7-F1
#
_cell.length_a   1.000
_cell.length_b   1.000
_cell.length_c   1.000
_cell.angle_alpha   90.00
_cell.angle_beta   90.00
_cell.angle_gamma   90.00
#
_symmetry.space_group_name_H-M   'P 1'
#
loop_
_entity.id
_entity.type
_entity.pdbx_description
1 polymer ?
#
loop_
_entity_poly.entity_id
_entity_poly.type
_entity_poly.pdbx_seq_one_letter_code
_entity_poly.pdbx_strand_id
1 'polypeptide(L)'
;LQLNPNLADAYEKRATHYYFQEKLDKAIQDYIRVIELKPDSVNAYLLRGLTYLKKGHGEGLFAEINRLALRYTGLGKPEDSKALERAIDDFSRVIELDPQVAAAYSYRAEAYRLMGMIDEAIRDSTTAIQLRGDQKSTAYAYATRAEIYRQLGHNELYKADLRKSVELDPYSPDYPPLHVPLMLRYSVNTAPLKTVSCLGLLGIIILT
;
A
#
# COMPACT_ATOMS: atom_id res chain seq x y z
N LEU A 1 -32.17 2.25 -3.61
CA LEU A 1 -31.91 2.83 -4.94
C LEU A 1 -33.15 2.85 -5.83
N GLN A 2 -33.88 1.75 -6.02
CA GLN A 2 -35.17 1.79 -6.73
C GLN A 2 -36.23 2.70 -6.04
N LEU A 3 -36.22 2.75 -4.70
CA LEU A 3 -37.13 3.60 -3.91
C LEU A 3 -36.64 5.05 -3.77
N ASN A 4 -35.33 5.28 -3.84
CA ASN A 4 -34.70 6.60 -3.75
C ASN A 4 -33.37 6.56 -4.53
N PRO A 5 -33.31 7.16 -5.74
CA PRO A 5 -32.12 7.18 -6.58
C PRO A 5 -31.13 8.30 -6.24
N ASN A 6 -31.43 9.14 -5.25
CA ASN A 6 -30.55 10.24 -4.81
C ASN A 6 -29.93 9.97 -3.44
N LEU A 7 -30.02 8.73 -2.95
CA LEU A 7 -29.44 8.34 -1.67
C LEU A 7 -27.94 8.04 -1.83
N ALA A 8 -27.11 9.09 -1.74
CA ALA A 8 -25.65 9.02 -1.90
C ALA A 8 -25.02 7.90 -1.04
N ASP A 9 -25.41 7.79 0.23
CA ASP A 9 -24.83 6.81 1.16
C ASP A 9 -25.09 5.36 0.74
N ALA A 10 -26.19 5.10 0.01
CA ALA A 10 -26.47 3.77 -0.53
C ALA A 10 -25.55 3.43 -1.71
N TYR A 11 -25.21 4.42 -2.55
CA TYR A 11 -24.21 4.24 -3.60
C TYR A 11 -22.82 4.01 -3.01
N GLU A 12 -22.42 4.80 -2.00
CA GLU A 12 -21.11 4.65 -1.35
C GLU A 12 -20.92 3.26 -0.72
N LYS A 13 -21.92 2.77 0.02
CA LYS A 13 -21.90 1.42 0.60
C LYS A 13 -21.81 0.34 -0.47
N ARG A 14 -22.57 0.48 -1.56
CA ARG A 14 -22.54 -0.49 -2.67
C ARG A 14 -21.21 -0.45 -3.43
N ALA A 15 -20.64 0.73 -3.64
CA ALA A 15 -19.32 0.92 -4.23
C ALA A 15 -18.25 0.22 -3.40
N THR A 16 -18.28 0.40 -2.09
CA THR A 16 -17.36 -0.25 -1.14
C THR A 16 -17.47 -1.77 -1.22
N HIS A 17 -18.70 -2.30 -1.29
CA HIS A 17 -18.91 -3.74 -1.49
C HIS A 17 -18.35 -4.24 -2.83
N TYR A 18 -18.55 -3.49 -3.91
CA TYR A 18 -17.95 -3.82 -5.21
C TYR A 18 -16.43 -3.76 -5.21
N TYR A 19 -15.83 -2.81 -4.48
CA TYR A 19 -14.38 -2.72 -4.29
C TYR A 19 -13.81 -4.00 -3.68
N PHE A 20 -14.40 -4.49 -2.59
CA PHE A 20 -13.97 -5.75 -1.94
C PHE A 20 -14.25 -7.01 -2.77
N GLN A 21 -15.17 -6.95 -3.74
CA GLN A 21 -15.41 -8.01 -4.71
C GLN A 21 -14.54 -7.88 -5.97
N GLU A 22 -13.61 -6.93 -6.00
CA GLU A 22 -12.76 -6.61 -7.16
C GLU A 22 -13.52 -6.22 -8.43
N LYS A 23 -14.78 -5.81 -8.27
CA LYS A 23 -15.61 -5.25 -9.34
C LYS A 23 -15.33 -3.76 -9.46
N LEU A 24 -14.07 -3.41 -9.73
CA LEU A 24 -13.54 -2.05 -9.63
C LEU A 24 -14.30 -1.05 -10.51
N ASP A 25 -14.68 -1.42 -11.73
CA ASP A 25 -15.45 -0.54 -12.62
C ASP A 25 -16.84 -0.21 -12.06
N LYS A 26 -17.50 -1.17 -11.41
CA LYS A 26 -18.80 -0.93 -10.77
C LYS A 26 -18.66 -0.04 -9.54
N ALA A 27 -17.59 -0.25 -8.76
CA ALA A 27 -17.28 0.62 -7.62
C ALA A 27 -17.04 2.08 -8.08
N ILE A 28 -16.23 2.28 -9.14
CA ILE A 28 -15.98 3.59 -9.73
C ILE A 28 -17.28 4.29 -10.15
N GLN A 29 -18.18 3.59 -10.85
CA GLN A 29 -19.46 4.16 -11.29
C GLN A 29 -20.33 4.60 -10.10
N ASP A 30 -20.40 3.81 -9.03
CA ASP A 30 -21.15 4.19 -7.85
C ASP A 30 -20.51 5.37 -7.12
N TYR A 31 -19.18 5.44 -7.01
CA TYR A 31 -18.50 6.62 -6.43
C TYR A 31 -18.67 7.88 -7.28
N ILE A 32 -18.69 7.76 -8.62
CA ILE A 32 -19.06 8.88 -9.50
C ILE A 32 -20.45 9.39 -9.13
N ARG A 33 -21.42 8.49 -8.92
CA ARG A 33 -22.76 8.88 -8.53
C ARG A 33 -22.81 9.55 -7.14
N VAL A 34 -21.98 9.12 -6.20
CA VAL A 34 -21.84 9.80 -4.89
C VAL A 34 -21.34 11.24 -5.09
N ILE A 35 -20.31 11.43 -5.92
CA ILE A 35 -19.71 12.74 -6.18
C ILE A 35 -20.70 13.67 -6.93
N GLU A 36 -21.49 13.15 -7.87
CA GLU A 36 -22.55 13.92 -8.52
C GLU A 36 -23.61 14.44 -7.52
N LEU A 37 -23.90 13.66 -6.48
CA LEU A 37 -24.87 14.02 -5.44
C LEU A 37 -24.26 14.85 -4.30
N LYS A 38 -22.96 14.66 -4.02
CA LYS A 38 -22.18 15.31 -2.96
C LYS A 38 -20.78 15.69 -3.51
N PRO A 39 -20.65 16.83 -4.23
CA PRO A 39 -19.42 17.21 -4.94
C PRO A 39 -18.21 17.53 -4.05
N ASP A 40 -18.42 17.67 -2.75
CA ASP A 40 -17.42 17.94 -1.72
C ASP A 40 -17.14 16.71 -0.83
N SER A 41 -17.63 15.54 -1.21
CA SER A 41 -17.42 14.31 -0.43
C SER A 41 -15.97 13.84 -0.48
N VAL A 42 -15.20 14.25 0.54
CA VAL A 42 -13.83 13.79 0.80
C VAL A 42 -13.72 12.26 0.73
N ASN A 43 -14.65 11.56 1.38
CA ASN A 43 -14.65 10.10 1.42
C ASN A 43 -14.87 9.46 0.03
N ALA A 44 -15.77 10.03 -0.78
CA ALA A 44 -16.03 9.51 -2.11
C ALA A 44 -14.83 9.67 -3.05
N TYR A 45 -14.14 10.81 -3.01
CA TYR A 45 -12.88 11.00 -3.74
C TYR A 45 -11.79 10.07 -3.23
N LEU A 46 -11.60 9.95 -1.92
CA LEU A 46 -10.59 9.06 -1.34
C LEU A 46 -10.80 7.61 -1.79
N LEU A 47 -12.03 7.10 -1.69
CA LEU A 47 -12.35 5.71 -2.03
C LEU A 47 -12.34 5.45 -3.53
N ARG A 48 -12.73 6.43 -4.37
CA ARG A 48 -12.60 6.32 -5.82
C ARG A 48 -11.13 6.34 -6.25
N GLY A 49 -10.31 7.21 -5.64
CA GLY A 49 -8.87 7.25 -5.84
C GLY A 49 -8.21 5.92 -5.47
N LEU A 50 -8.58 5.32 -4.33
CA LEU A 50 -8.14 3.98 -3.94
C LEU A 50 -8.56 2.89 -4.94
N THR A 51 -9.78 2.99 -5.47
CA THR A 51 -10.28 2.04 -6.48
C THR A 51 -9.49 2.16 -7.78
N TYR A 52 -9.18 3.38 -8.21
CA TYR A 52 -8.30 3.64 -9.35
C TYR A 52 -6.86 3.18 -9.10
N LEU A 53 -6.31 3.39 -7.90
CA LEU A 53 -4.99 2.91 -7.52
C LEU A 53 -4.90 1.39 -7.59
N LYS A 54 -5.88 0.66 -7.02
CA LYS A 54 -5.95 -0.81 -7.12
C LYS A 54 -6.08 -1.26 -8.57
N LYS A 55 -6.85 -0.54 -9.40
CA LYS A 55 -6.97 -0.83 -10.83
C LYS A 55 -5.65 -0.63 -11.59
N GLY A 56 -4.92 0.47 -11.31
CA GLY A 56 -3.67 0.82 -11.97
C GLY A 56 -2.43 0.08 -11.47
N HIS A 57 -2.49 -0.49 -10.26
CA HIS A 57 -1.41 -1.34 -9.75
C HIS A 57 -1.28 -2.63 -10.57
N GLY A 58 -2.38 -3.12 -11.15
CA GLY A 58 -2.45 -4.40 -11.85
C GLY A 58 -2.12 -5.59 -10.92
N GLU A 59 -2.48 -6.79 -11.34
CA GLU A 59 -2.04 -8.01 -10.66
C GLU A 59 -1.25 -8.91 -11.62
N GLY A 60 -0.27 -9.62 -11.07
CA GLY A 60 0.53 -10.61 -11.80
C GLY A 60 1.64 -10.04 -12.69
N LEU A 61 2.14 -10.89 -13.58
CA LEU A 61 3.34 -10.66 -14.41
C LEU A 61 3.26 -9.38 -15.24
N PHE A 62 2.07 -8.95 -15.66
CA PHE A 62 1.89 -7.75 -16.48
C PHE A 62 2.22 -6.46 -15.73
N ALA A 63 1.88 -6.39 -14.42
CA ALA A 63 2.26 -5.27 -13.56
C ALA A 63 3.79 -5.18 -13.38
N GLU A 64 4.46 -6.32 -13.26
CA GLU A 64 5.91 -6.39 -13.12
C GLU A 64 6.63 -6.00 -14.43
N ILE A 65 6.13 -6.49 -15.57
CA ILE A 65 6.62 -6.12 -16.90
C ILE A 65 6.41 -4.63 -17.15
N ASN A 66 5.26 -4.05 -16.80
CA ASN A 66 5.00 -2.61 -16.97
C ASN A 66 5.93 -1.75 -16.10
N ARG A 67 6.19 -2.14 -14.85
CA ARG A 67 7.19 -1.46 -13.98
C ARG A 67 8.60 -1.56 -14.57
N LEU A 68 8.97 -2.72 -15.10
CA LEU A 68 10.26 -2.93 -15.74
C LEU A 68 10.37 -2.08 -17.01
N ALA A 69 9.36 -2.10 -17.86
CA ALA A 69 9.30 -1.31 -19.09
C ALA A 69 9.42 0.19 -18.80
N LEU A 70 8.61 0.74 -17.88
CA LEU A 70 8.71 2.14 -17.45
C LEU A 70 10.12 2.52 -16.98
N ARG A 71 10.75 1.64 -16.19
CA ARG A 71 12.11 1.84 -15.69
C ARG A 71 13.19 1.77 -16.78
N TYR A 72 12.98 0.99 -17.83
CA TYR A 72 13.99 0.75 -18.87
C TYR A 72 13.82 1.60 -20.14
N THR A 73 12.60 1.96 -20.52
CA THR A 73 12.33 2.53 -21.85
C THR A 73 12.01 4.02 -21.82
N GLY A 74 11.50 4.56 -20.70
CA GLY A 74 10.98 5.94 -20.66
C GLY A 74 9.88 6.23 -21.70
N LEU A 75 9.31 5.20 -22.35
CA LEU A 75 8.41 5.33 -23.49
C LEU A 75 7.05 4.70 -23.17
N GLY A 76 5.99 5.49 -23.41
CA GLY A 76 4.59 5.04 -23.51
C GLY A 76 3.91 4.72 -22.19
N LYS A 77 3.05 5.63 -21.73
CA LYS A 77 2.14 5.45 -20.60
C LYS A 77 1.21 4.24 -20.86
N PRO A 78 1.33 3.11 -20.12
CA PRO A 78 0.44 1.96 -20.28
C PRO A 78 -1.01 2.35 -20.03
N GLU A 79 -2.00 1.58 -20.52
CA GLU A 79 -3.41 1.83 -20.20
C GLU A 79 -3.67 1.92 -18.68
N ASP A 80 -2.88 1.20 -17.89
CA ASP A 80 -2.84 1.24 -16.42
C ASP A 80 -2.44 2.63 -15.86
N SER A 81 -1.64 3.41 -16.58
CA SER A 81 -1.24 4.75 -16.14
C SER A 81 -2.42 5.71 -16.09
N LYS A 82 -3.45 5.51 -16.90
CA LYS A 82 -4.66 6.35 -16.87
C LYS A 82 -5.42 6.16 -15.56
N ALA A 83 -5.43 4.95 -15.01
CA ALA A 83 -6.01 4.70 -13.70
C ALA A 83 -5.17 5.38 -12.61
N LEU A 84 -3.83 5.31 -12.70
CA LEU A 84 -2.94 6.00 -11.74
C LEU A 84 -3.09 7.52 -11.80
N GLU A 85 -3.24 8.12 -12.99
CA GLU A 85 -3.55 9.55 -13.15
C GLU A 85 -4.86 9.93 -12.45
N ARG A 86 -5.92 9.14 -12.67
CA ARG A 86 -7.21 9.38 -11.99
C ARG A 86 -7.12 9.22 -10.47
N ALA A 87 -6.29 8.31 -9.99
CA ALA A 87 -6.03 8.19 -8.56
C ALA A 87 -5.33 9.44 -8.01
N ILE A 88 -4.31 9.95 -8.72
CA ILE A 88 -3.61 11.19 -8.35
C ILE A 88 -4.58 12.38 -8.31
N ASP A 89 -5.44 12.52 -9.32
CA ASP A 89 -6.45 13.58 -9.37
C ASP A 89 -7.40 13.52 -8.16
N ASP A 90 -7.92 12.32 -7.85
CA ASP A 90 -8.85 12.12 -6.75
C ASP A 90 -8.20 12.39 -5.38
N PHE A 91 -6.98 11.93 -5.14
CA PHE A 91 -6.27 12.23 -3.90
C PHE A 91 -5.88 13.71 -3.80
N SER A 92 -5.55 14.36 -4.92
CA SER A 92 -5.31 15.80 -4.95
C SER A 92 -6.58 16.56 -4.58
N ARG A 93 -7.74 16.11 -5.08
CA ARG A 93 -9.02 16.69 -4.70
C ARG A 93 -9.33 16.53 -3.21
N VAL A 94 -8.99 15.38 -2.60
CA VAL A 94 -9.09 15.20 -1.14
C VAL A 94 -8.23 16.22 -0.41
N ILE A 95 -6.98 16.42 -0.84
CA ILE A 95 -6.04 17.35 -0.20
C ILE A 95 -6.49 18.81 -0.36
N GLU A 96 -7.08 19.18 -1.49
CA GLU A 96 -7.70 20.49 -1.70
C GLU A 96 -8.88 20.74 -0.74
N LEU A 97 -9.70 19.71 -0.50
CA LEU A 97 -10.86 19.80 0.39
C LEU A 97 -10.45 19.77 1.87
N ASP A 98 -9.49 18.92 2.23
CA ASP A 98 -8.94 18.80 3.58
C ASP A 98 -7.44 18.42 3.54
N PRO A 99 -6.54 19.40 3.75
CA PRO A 99 -5.10 19.18 3.74
C PRO A 99 -4.56 18.32 4.90
N GLN A 100 -5.39 17.97 5.90
CA GLN A 100 -4.98 17.15 7.05
C GLN A 100 -5.22 15.65 6.85
N VAL A 101 -5.80 15.24 5.71
CA VAL A 101 -6.05 13.83 5.41
C VAL A 101 -4.75 13.14 5.00
N ALA A 102 -3.99 12.65 5.98
CA ALA A 102 -2.71 11.95 5.75
C ALA A 102 -2.83 10.76 4.78
N ALA A 103 -3.97 10.07 4.79
CA ALA A 103 -4.25 8.96 3.88
C ALA A 103 -4.17 9.37 2.41
N ALA A 104 -4.64 10.57 2.04
CA ALA A 104 -4.58 11.04 0.67
C ALA A 104 -3.14 11.24 0.19
N TYR A 105 -2.27 11.82 1.01
CA TYR A 105 -0.84 11.91 0.70
C TYR A 105 -0.20 10.53 0.61
N SER A 106 -0.53 9.62 1.54
CA SER A 106 0.02 8.26 1.57
C SER A 106 -0.29 7.49 0.27
N TYR A 107 -1.55 7.49 -0.16
CA TYR A 107 -1.95 6.80 -1.39
C TYR A 107 -1.54 7.54 -2.67
N ARG A 108 -1.47 8.87 -2.66
CA ARG A 108 -0.95 9.64 -3.79
C ARG A 108 0.54 9.43 -3.98
N ALA A 109 1.30 9.29 -2.89
CA ALA A 109 2.72 8.92 -2.94
C ALA A 109 2.92 7.59 -3.66
N GLU A 110 2.08 6.59 -3.38
CA GLU A 110 2.16 5.31 -4.07
C GLU A 110 1.82 5.44 -5.56
N ALA A 111 0.76 6.18 -5.90
CA ALA A 111 0.43 6.43 -7.29
C ALA A 111 1.58 7.11 -8.05
N TYR A 112 2.24 8.10 -7.42
CA TYR A 112 3.44 8.74 -7.96
C TYR A 112 4.61 7.76 -8.11
N ARG A 113 4.86 6.90 -7.11
CA ARG A 113 5.90 5.87 -7.17
C ARG A 113 5.69 4.92 -8.35
N LEU A 114 4.45 4.45 -8.55
CA LEU A 114 4.10 3.57 -9.67
C LEU A 114 4.23 4.27 -11.03
N MET A 115 4.02 5.60 -11.07
CA MET A 115 4.24 6.44 -12.25
C MET A 115 5.71 6.84 -12.47
N GLY A 116 6.62 6.44 -11.58
CA GLY A 116 8.04 6.84 -11.63
C GLY A 116 8.32 8.28 -11.19
N MET A 117 7.34 8.97 -10.61
CA MET A 117 7.45 10.33 -10.09
C MET A 117 8.04 10.29 -8.66
N ILE A 118 9.33 9.96 -8.59
CA ILE A 118 9.99 9.59 -7.32
C ILE A 118 10.06 10.75 -6.32
N ASP A 119 10.35 11.97 -6.78
CA ASP A 119 10.50 13.13 -5.88
C ASP A 119 9.15 13.51 -5.24
N GLU A 120 8.08 13.48 -6.03
CA GLU A 120 6.71 13.68 -5.56
C GLU A 120 6.29 12.60 -4.57
N ALA A 121 6.63 11.34 -4.86
CA ALA A 121 6.34 10.22 -3.97
C ALA A 121 7.05 10.33 -2.61
N ILE A 122 8.33 10.74 -2.59
CA ILE A 122 9.07 10.99 -1.33
C ILE A 122 8.44 12.15 -0.55
N ARG A 123 8.05 13.24 -1.24
CA ARG A 123 7.44 14.41 -0.60
C ARG A 123 6.11 14.06 0.06
N ASP A 124 5.24 13.37 -0.66
CA ASP A 124 3.90 13.03 -0.16
C ASP A 124 3.97 11.97 0.95
N SER A 125 4.79 10.92 0.81
CA SER A 125 4.97 9.93 1.88
C SER A 125 5.53 10.56 3.15
N THR A 126 6.47 11.50 3.02
CA THR A 126 7.02 12.25 4.15
C THR A 126 5.95 13.13 4.80
N THR A 127 5.12 13.80 4.01
CA THR A 127 4.01 14.62 4.52
C THR A 127 2.99 13.76 5.27
N ALA A 128 2.60 12.60 4.72
CA ALA A 128 1.69 11.67 5.38
C ALA A 128 2.21 11.22 6.76
N ILE A 129 3.52 10.90 6.86
CA ILE A 129 4.18 10.52 8.12
C ILE A 129 4.18 11.68 9.12
N GLN A 130 4.39 12.92 8.67
CA GLN A 130 4.40 14.10 9.52
C GLN A 130 3.01 14.47 10.06
N LEU A 131 1.97 14.32 9.24
CA LEU A 131 0.58 14.59 9.62
C LEU A 131 0.06 13.62 10.70
N ARG A 132 0.71 12.45 10.87
CA ARG A 132 0.35 11.43 11.87
C ARG A 132 -1.14 11.08 11.82
N GLY A 133 -1.60 10.68 10.62
CA GLY A 133 -2.97 10.18 10.44
C GLY A 133 -3.21 8.85 11.15
N ASP A 134 -4.18 8.09 10.66
CA ASP A 134 -4.43 6.76 11.19
C ASP A 134 -3.20 5.84 11.03
N GLN A 135 -3.15 4.81 11.87
CA GLN A 135 -2.04 3.88 11.93
C GLN A 135 -1.77 3.17 10.59
N LYS A 136 -2.83 2.85 9.83
CA LYS A 136 -2.69 2.14 8.55
C LYS A 136 -2.15 3.04 7.45
N SER A 137 -2.69 4.26 7.30
CA SER A 137 -2.17 5.20 6.31
C SER A 137 -0.72 5.62 6.61
N THR A 138 -0.38 5.75 7.89
CA THR A 138 1.00 6.04 8.32
C THR A 138 1.93 4.87 8.03
N ALA A 139 1.52 3.63 8.34
CA ALA A 139 2.28 2.44 7.98
C ALA A 139 2.52 2.36 6.47
N TYR A 140 1.45 2.57 5.68
CA TYR A 140 1.52 2.56 4.23
C TYR A 140 2.49 3.61 3.67
N ALA A 141 2.51 4.82 4.25
CA ALA A 141 3.44 5.87 3.82
C ALA A 141 4.91 5.48 4.06
N TYR A 142 5.20 4.84 5.21
CA TYR A 142 6.52 4.27 5.47
C TYR A 142 6.86 3.15 4.48
N ALA A 143 5.91 2.24 4.16
CA ALA A 143 6.14 1.17 3.19
C ALA A 143 6.44 1.70 1.79
N THR A 144 5.66 2.66 1.30
CA THR A 144 5.88 3.31 0.00
C THR A 144 7.26 3.98 -0.05
N ARG A 145 7.65 4.73 0.99
CA ARG A 145 8.96 5.39 1.03
C ARG A 145 10.12 4.41 1.16
N ALA A 146 9.94 3.31 1.91
CA ALA A 146 10.90 2.22 1.97
C ALA A 146 11.15 1.62 0.58
N GLU A 147 10.08 1.34 -0.17
CA GLU A 147 10.18 0.79 -1.52
C GLU A 147 10.92 1.75 -2.48
N ILE A 148 10.68 3.06 -2.35
CA ILE A 148 11.46 4.07 -3.09
C ILE A 148 12.95 3.99 -2.73
N TYR A 149 13.28 3.95 -1.44
CA TYR A 149 14.68 3.83 -1.00
C TYR A 149 15.34 2.53 -1.45
N ARG A 150 14.58 1.44 -1.51
CA ARG A 150 15.05 0.15 -2.06
C ARG A 150 15.41 0.30 -3.55
N GLN A 151 14.58 0.97 -4.34
CA GLN A 151 14.82 1.22 -5.76
C GLN A 151 16.04 2.11 -6.00
N LEU A 152 16.27 3.09 -5.12
CA LEU A 152 17.43 3.98 -5.16
C LEU A 152 18.72 3.37 -4.56
N GLY A 153 18.64 2.17 -3.96
CA GLY A 153 19.79 1.50 -3.33
C GLY A 153 20.16 2.03 -1.93
N HIS A 154 19.29 2.85 -1.31
CA HIS A 154 19.49 3.38 0.04
C HIS A 154 19.07 2.36 1.12
N ASN A 155 19.86 1.29 1.24
CA ASN A 155 19.53 0.11 2.05
C ASN A 155 19.23 0.40 3.53
N GLU A 156 19.93 1.34 4.16
CA GLU A 156 19.71 1.65 5.58
C GLU A 156 18.40 2.42 5.79
N LEU A 157 18.07 3.36 4.90
CA LEU A 157 16.79 4.08 4.93
C LEU A 157 15.62 3.13 4.64
N TYR A 158 15.79 2.24 3.66
CA TYR A 158 14.83 1.18 3.37
C TYR A 158 14.51 0.34 4.61
N LYS A 159 15.53 -0.19 5.31
CA LYS A 159 15.33 -1.01 6.51
C LYS A 159 14.64 -0.22 7.63
N ALA A 160 15.01 1.05 7.82
CA ALA A 160 14.45 1.89 8.86
C ALA A 160 12.95 2.16 8.64
N ASP A 161 12.56 2.57 7.44
CA ASP A 161 11.16 2.83 7.10
C ASP A 161 10.34 1.54 7.08
N LEU A 162 10.88 0.44 6.54
CA LEU A 162 10.19 -0.86 6.56
C LEU A 162 9.91 -1.31 8.00
N ARG A 163 10.88 -1.17 8.91
CA ARG A 163 10.69 -1.49 10.32
C ARG A 163 9.55 -0.67 10.93
N LYS A 164 9.48 0.63 10.63
CA LYS A 164 8.41 1.50 11.12
C LYS A 164 7.05 1.12 10.55
N SER A 165 6.97 0.76 9.27
CA SER A 165 5.74 0.25 8.67
C SER A 165 5.23 -1.00 9.40
N VAL A 166 6.09 -2.00 9.60
CA VAL A 166 5.71 -3.28 10.24
C VAL A 166 5.37 -3.10 11.72
N GLU A 167 6.04 -2.19 12.43
CA GLU A 167 5.70 -1.83 13.81
C GLU A 167 4.28 -1.24 13.90
N LEU A 168 3.89 -0.44 12.92
CA LEU A 168 2.57 0.20 12.86
C LEU A 168 1.49 -0.75 12.32
N ASP A 169 1.75 -1.57 11.32
CA ASP A 169 0.75 -2.53 10.83
C ASP A 169 1.40 -3.88 10.53
N PRO A 170 1.47 -4.80 11.50
CA PRO A 170 2.11 -6.09 11.32
C PRO A 170 1.30 -7.08 10.48
N TYR A 171 0.07 -6.75 10.10
CA TYR A 171 -0.85 -7.66 9.39
C TYR A 171 -1.23 -7.17 7.97
N SER A 172 -0.58 -6.13 7.45
CA SER A 172 -0.90 -5.65 6.10
C SER A 172 -0.58 -6.72 5.04
N PRO A 173 -1.52 -7.05 4.15
CA PRO A 173 -1.32 -8.04 3.10
C PRO A 173 -0.40 -7.57 1.97
N ASP A 174 -0.08 -6.27 1.90
CA ASP A 174 0.70 -5.66 0.80
C ASP A 174 2.22 -5.75 1.00
N TYR A 175 2.69 -6.33 2.11
CA TYR A 175 4.11 -6.62 2.25
C TYR A 175 4.48 -7.71 1.25
N PRO A 176 5.51 -7.53 0.39
CA PRO A 176 6.12 -8.69 -0.24
C PRO A 176 6.48 -9.67 0.88
N PRO A 177 6.42 -11.00 0.66
CA PRO A 177 6.82 -11.99 1.67
C PRO A 177 8.33 -11.92 1.88
N LEU A 178 8.80 -10.83 2.47
CA LEU A 178 9.94 -10.82 3.34
C LEU A 178 9.49 -11.64 4.51
N HIS A 179 9.72 -12.95 4.39
CA HIS A 179 10.26 -13.73 5.46
C HIS A 179 10.63 -12.82 6.66
N VAL A 180 9.73 -12.78 7.64
CA VAL A 180 10.06 -12.44 9.03
C VAL A 180 10.39 -13.74 9.80
N PRO A 181 11.40 -14.56 9.44
CA PRO A 181 12.05 -15.35 10.44
C PRO A 181 12.88 -14.38 11.30
N LEU A 182 12.51 -14.31 12.58
CA LEU A 182 13.42 -14.13 13.70
C LEU A 182 13.88 -12.74 14.17
N MET A 183 13.71 -11.62 13.46
CA MET A 183 14.25 -10.33 13.99
C MET A 183 13.47 -9.75 15.20
N LEU A 184 12.21 -10.13 15.41
CA LEU A 184 11.42 -9.69 16.57
C LEU A 184 11.48 -10.65 17.77
N ARG A 185 12.13 -11.82 17.65
CA ARG A 185 12.26 -12.77 18.78
C ARG A 185 13.54 -12.60 19.61
N TYR A 186 14.51 -11.79 19.18
CA TYR A 186 15.83 -11.70 19.85
C TYR A 186 16.12 -10.40 20.62
N SER A 187 15.18 -9.45 20.73
CA SER A 187 15.45 -8.19 21.46
C SER A 187 14.76 -8.05 22.83
N VAL A 188 13.97 -9.04 23.29
CA VAL A 188 13.36 -8.99 24.63
C VAL A 188 13.31 -10.38 25.29
N ASN A 189 14.47 -10.88 25.75
CA ASN A 189 14.68 -11.61 27.02
C ASN A 189 16.03 -12.34 26.99
N THR A 190 17.06 -11.71 27.55
CA THR A 190 18.25 -12.40 28.01
C THR A 190 17.96 -13.09 29.34
N ALA A 191 17.62 -14.37 29.29
CA ALA A 191 17.79 -15.28 30.43
C ALA A 191 18.72 -16.43 29.98
N PRO A 192 19.71 -16.84 30.79
CA PRO A 192 20.77 -17.72 30.33
C PRO A 192 20.26 -19.16 30.22
N LEU A 193 20.33 -19.74 29.02
CA LEU A 193 20.09 -21.17 28.81
C LEU A 193 21.30 -21.96 29.30
N LYS A 194 21.04 -22.82 30.29
CA LYS A 194 21.98 -23.85 30.76
C LYS A 194 22.36 -24.76 29.60
N THR A 195 23.66 -25.00 29.48
CA THR A 195 24.30 -25.91 28.53
C THR A 195 23.74 -27.34 28.62
N VAL A 196 23.30 -27.90 27.50
CA VAL A 196 23.23 -29.35 27.30
C VAL A 196 24.21 -29.68 26.19
N SER A 197 25.26 -30.41 26.54
CA SER A 197 26.33 -30.87 25.66
C SER A 197 25.85 -32.03 24.79
N CYS A 198 26.00 -31.91 23.46
CA CYS A 198 25.98 -33.05 22.54
C CYS A 198 27.40 -33.63 22.41
N LEU A 199 27.57 -34.87 22.88
CA LEU A 199 28.65 -35.82 22.56
C LEU A 199 27.94 -37.19 22.57
N GLY A 200 28.02 -38.10 21.60
CA GLY A 200 28.65 -38.18 20.29
C GLY A 200 28.13 -39.48 19.64
N LEU A 201 28.26 -39.58 18.31
CA LEU A 201 27.97 -40.77 17.51
C LEU A 201 28.81 -42.00 17.95
N LEU A 202 28.30 -43.23 17.77
CA LEU A 202 28.89 -44.32 16.95
C LEU A 202 28.37 -45.75 17.28
N GLY A 203 28.16 -46.56 16.23
CA GLY A 203 28.31 -48.04 16.18
C GLY A 203 27.11 -48.87 16.65
N ILE A 204 26.33 -49.56 15.82
CA ILE A 204 26.60 -50.78 15.00
C ILE A 204 26.95 -52.04 15.85
N ILE A 205 26.26 -53.15 15.53
CA ILE A 205 26.62 -54.60 15.64
C ILE A 205 26.09 -55.45 16.84
N ILE A 206 25.17 -56.37 16.47
CA ILE A 206 25.17 -57.85 16.64
C ILE A 206 24.80 -58.55 17.98
N LEU A 207 23.87 -59.52 17.81
CA LEU A 207 23.59 -60.81 18.50
C LEU A 207 24.06 -61.01 19.95
N THR A 208 23.12 -61.36 20.84
CA THR A 208 22.83 -62.76 21.26
C THR A 208 21.49 -62.81 21.98
#